data_AF-A0A3D3P1G6-F1
#
_entry.id   AF-A0A3D3P1G6-F1
#
_cell.length_a   1.000
_cell.length_b   1.000
_cell.length_c   1.000
_cell.angle_alpha   90.00
_cell.angle_beta   90.00
_cell.angle_gamma   90.00
#
_symmetry.space_group_name_H-M   'P 1'
#
loop_
_entity.id
_entity.type
_entity.pdbx_description
1 polymer ?
#
loop_
_entity_poly.entity_id
_entity_poly.type
_entity_poly.pdbx_seq_one_letter_code
_entity_poly.pdbx_strand_id
1 'polypeptide(L)'
;MTKVLFILSAIVTLVAAVFAYQNGREFSSIRQAVIAMNKDVDAQLAAATAVVAQVTKLNGDIATVQQELDVEGEKIKAQKLKIAQLDNDSKRVQDELDAKNKKLAELNVLLGKLPVGVKPETLVEDINNMKKAIAEAEAEAEMKKKEVAAEEAKVADLQRALDDVIRKIEDRKKSFDRNSLNAQIVAVNSDWGFVVVNAGQSLGITEATKLLVTRGTQTIGKLSIVSVQGDRTVANILSDTLAKGEQISPGDRVILENLYQ
;
A
#
# COMPACT_ATOMS: atom_id res chain seq x y z
N MET A 1 -152.93 75.00 -4.23
CA MET A 1 -151.87 74.41 -5.09
C MET A 1 -150.47 74.59 -4.51
N THR A 2 -150.11 75.77 -4.00
CA THR A 2 -148.81 76.04 -3.34
C THR A 2 -148.45 75.07 -2.20
N LYS A 3 -149.38 74.74 -1.29
CA LYS A 3 -149.11 73.80 -0.17
C LYS A 3 -148.69 72.38 -0.62
N VAL A 4 -149.27 71.87 -1.71
CA VAL A 4 -148.96 70.53 -2.26
C VAL A 4 -147.58 70.51 -2.92
N LEU A 5 -147.21 71.58 -3.63
CA LEU A 5 -145.87 71.74 -4.22
C LEU A 5 -144.78 71.87 -3.15
N PHE A 6 -145.04 72.58 -2.05
CA PHE A 6 -144.12 72.65 -0.92
C PHE A 6 -143.88 71.26 -0.28
N ILE A 7 -144.93 70.49 -0.04
CA ILE A 7 -144.81 69.13 0.51
C ILE A 7 -144.04 68.21 -0.44
N LEU A 8 -144.31 68.28 -1.75
CA LEU A 8 -143.59 67.49 -2.77
C LEU A 8 -142.10 67.85 -2.79
N SER A 9 -141.75 69.14 -2.75
CA SER A 9 -140.36 69.59 -2.71
C SER A 9 -139.63 69.13 -1.45
N ALA A 10 -140.32 69.12 -0.30
CA ALA A 10 -139.78 68.61 0.96
C ALA A 10 -139.52 67.09 0.92
N ILE A 11 -140.37 66.32 0.24
CA ILE A 11 -140.16 64.88 0.03
C ILE A 11 -138.95 64.65 -0.88
N VAL A 12 -138.84 65.40 -1.99
CA VAL A 12 -137.72 65.27 -2.94
C VAL A 12 -136.39 65.65 -2.27
N THR A 13 -136.33 66.70 -1.46
CA THR A 13 -135.11 67.05 -0.71
C THR A 13 -134.74 66.03 0.35
N LEU A 14 -135.71 65.39 1.00
CA LEU A 14 -135.47 64.33 1.98
C LEU A 14 -134.92 63.06 1.30
N VAL A 15 -135.50 62.66 0.16
CA VAL A 15 -134.98 61.56 -0.66
C VAL A 15 -133.57 61.87 -1.16
N ALA A 16 -133.33 63.08 -1.68
CA ALA A 16 -132.00 63.51 -2.11
C ALA A 16 -130.99 63.52 -0.96
N ALA A 17 -131.40 63.90 0.26
CA ALA A 17 -130.55 63.86 1.45
C ALA A 17 -130.19 62.41 1.85
N VAL A 18 -131.14 61.46 1.74
CA VAL A 18 -130.88 60.04 1.99
C VAL A 18 -129.92 59.46 0.96
N PHE A 19 -130.11 59.75 -0.34
CA PHE A 19 -129.19 59.33 -1.38
C PHE A 19 -127.80 59.95 -1.22
N ALA A 20 -127.71 61.24 -0.90
CA ALA A 20 -126.43 61.90 -0.62
C ALA A 20 -125.73 61.29 0.60
N TYR A 21 -126.49 60.90 1.62
CA TYR A 21 -125.96 60.23 2.81
C TYR A 21 -125.45 58.81 2.52
N GLN A 22 -126.22 58.01 1.78
CA GLN A 22 -125.83 56.66 1.38
C GLN A 22 -124.60 56.69 0.46
N ASN A 23 -124.63 57.50 -0.61
CA ASN A 23 -123.50 57.66 -1.53
C ASN A 23 -122.27 58.24 -0.83
N GLY A 24 -122.44 59.17 0.12
CA GLY A 24 -121.34 59.74 0.90
C GLY A 24 -120.64 58.71 1.78
N ARG A 25 -121.40 57.79 2.40
CA ARG A 25 -120.83 56.68 3.18
C ARG A 25 -120.13 55.66 2.29
N GLU A 26 -120.74 55.25 1.18
CA GLU A 26 -120.12 54.32 0.24
C GLU A 26 -118.82 54.90 -0.34
N PHE A 27 -118.84 56.15 -0.80
CA PHE A 27 -117.65 56.85 -1.28
C PHE A 27 -116.56 56.93 -0.20
N SER A 28 -116.92 57.24 1.05
CA SER A 28 -115.98 57.24 2.18
C SER A 28 -115.38 55.86 2.43
N SER A 29 -116.20 54.79 2.37
CA SER A 29 -115.73 53.42 2.55
C SER A 29 -114.80 52.97 1.43
N ILE A 30 -115.12 53.28 0.17
CA ILE A 30 -114.27 53.01 -0.99
C ILE A 30 -112.95 53.76 -0.87
N ARG A 31 -112.98 55.05 -0.49
CA ARG A 31 -111.76 55.84 -0.27
C ARG A 31 -110.89 55.24 0.84
N GLN A 32 -111.49 54.80 1.94
CA GLN A 32 -110.76 54.12 3.02
C GLN A 32 -110.17 52.78 2.54
N ALA A 33 -110.91 52.00 1.75
CA ALA A 33 -110.43 50.75 1.16
C ALA A 33 -109.25 50.98 0.20
N VAL A 34 -109.32 52.01 -0.65
CA VAL A 34 -108.21 52.40 -1.56
C VAL A 34 -106.99 52.85 -0.75
N ILE A 35 -107.16 53.64 0.31
CA ILE A 35 -106.05 54.04 1.19
C ILE A 35 -105.43 52.82 1.87
N ALA A 36 -106.24 51.90 2.37
CA ALA A 36 -105.77 50.66 2.99
C ALA A 36 -105.02 49.77 1.98
N MET A 37 -105.55 49.64 0.76
CA MET A 37 -104.92 48.89 -0.33
C MET A 37 -103.59 49.50 -0.75
N ASN A 38 -103.51 50.84 -0.91
CA ASN A 38 -102.24 51.50 -1.23
C ASN A 38 -101.20 51.29 -0.12
N LYS A 39 -101.63 51.35 1.15
CA LYS A 39 -100.73 51.08 2.29
C LYS A 39 -100.23 49.63 2.29
N ASP A 40 -101.08 48.67 1.93
CA ASP A 40 -100.69 47.26 1.81
C ASP A 40 -99.73 47.04 0.64
N VAL A 41 -99.99 47.66 -0.52
CA VAL A 41 -99.10 47.63 -1.69
C VAL A 41 -97.74 48.23 -1.35
N ASP A 42 -97.68 49.37 -0.66
CA ASP A 42 -96.42 49.98 -0.21
C ASP A 42 -95.67 49.06 0.77
N ALA A 43 -96.38 48.41 1.69
CA ALA A 43 -95.78 47.45 2.62
C ALA A 43 -95.22 46.21 1.89
N GLN A 44 -95.97 45.67 0.92
CA GLN A 44 -95.51 44.55 0.09
C GLN A 44 -94.32 44.94 -0.79
N LEU A 45 -94.31 46.15 -1.36
CA LEU A 45 -93.19 46.67 -2.15
C LEU A 45 -91.91 46.82 -1.30
N ALA A 46 -92.05 47.35 -0.08
CA ALA A 46 -90.95 47.43 0.87
C ALA A 46 -90.41 46.04 1.24
N ALA A 47 -91.30 45.07 1.50
CA ALA A 47 -90.91 43.69 1.78
C ALA A 47 -90.19 43.04 0.58
N ALA A 48 -90.71 43.21 -0.64
CA ALA A 48 -90.10 42.68 -1.85
C ALA A 48 -88.71 43.29 -2.09
N THR A 49 -88.55 44.60 -1.85
CA THR A 49 -87.26 45.29 -1.99
C THR A 49 -86.24 44.78 -0.97
N ALA A 50 -86.67 44.51 0.26
CA ALA A 50 -85.83 43.89 1.28
C ALA A 50 -85.38 42.47 0.90
N VAL A 51 -86.29 41.66 0.33
CA VAL A 51 -85.96 40.31 -0.17
C VAL A 51 -84.97 40.39 -1.33
N VAL A 52 -85.18 41.30 -2.29
CA VAL A 52 -84.23 41.50 -3.40
C VAL A 52 -82.85 41.89 -2.88
N ALA A 53 -82.76 42.81 -1.91
CA ALA A 53 -81.49 43.19 -1.30
C ALA A 53 -80.79 42.00 -0.62
N GLN A 54 -81.54 41.13 0.07
CA GLN A 54 -81.01 39.90 0.66
C GLN A 54 -80.50 38.92 -0.41
N VAL A 55 -81.25 38.72 -1.50
CA VAL A 55 -80.84 37.84 -2.61
C VAL A 55 -79.58 38.37 -3.29
N THR A 56 -79.48 39.69 -3.53
CA THR A 56 -78.27 40.30 -4.08
C THR A 56 -77.07 40.10 -3.17
N LYS A 57 -77.25 40.28 -1.84
CA LYS A 57 -76.19 40.02 -0.87
C LYS A 57 -75.76 38.55 -0.90
N LEU A 58 -76.72 37.63 -0.85
CA LEU A 58 -76.45 36.19 -0.82
C LEU A 58 -75.72 35.72 -2.10
N ASN A 59 -76.07 36.28 -3.26
CA ASN A 59 -75.34 36.02 -4.50
C ASN A 59 -73.88 36.52 -4.45
N GLY A 60 -73.63 37.66 -3.80
CA GLY A 60 -72.28 38.15 -3.54
C GLY A 60 -71.47 37.24 -2.61
N ASP A 61 -72.11 36.77 -1.53
CA ASP A 61 -71.52 35.83 -0.58
C ASP A 61 -71.19 34.49 -1.27
N ILE A 62 -72.10 33.97 -2.10
CA ILE A 62 -71.89 32.74 -2.91
C ILE A 62 -70.69 32.91 -3.85
N ALA A 63 -70.57 34.06 -4.53
CA ALA A 63 -69.44 34.32 -5.42
C ALA A 63 -68.11 34.34 -4.66
N THR A 64 -68.10 34.91 -3.45
CA THR A 64 -66.92 34.96 -2.59
C THR A 64 -66.54 33.56 -2.10
N VAL A 65 -67.51 32.77 -1.63
CA VAL A 65 -67.28 31.38 -1.20
C VAL A 65 -66.77 30.52 -2.36
N GLN A 66 -67.30 30.71 -3.57
CA GLN A 66 -66.82 30.00 -4.75
C GLN A 66 -65.35 30.33 -5.06
N GLN A 67 -64.98 31.61 -4.98
CA GLN A 67 -63.60 32.04 -5.19
C GLN A 67 -62.65 31.47 -4.12
N GLU A 68 -63.07 31.44 -2.86
CA GLU A 68 -62.30 30.82 -1.78
C GLU A 68 -62.12 29.31 -1.99
N LEU A 69 -63.16 28.62 -2.46
CA LEU A 69 -63.12 27.18 -2.77
C LEU A 69 -62.13 26.88 -3.90
N ASP A 70 -62.11 27.72 -4.94
CA ASP A 70 -61.18 27.57 -6.06
C ASP A 70 -59.73 27.80 -5.61
N VAL A 71 -59.48 28.83 -4.79
CA VAL A 71 -58.15 29.11 -4.22
C VAL A 71 -57.69 27.96 -3.32
N GLU A 72 -58.55 27.45 -2.45
CA GLU A 72 -58.20 26.34 -1.56
C GLU A 72 -58.01 25.04 -2.33
N GLY A 73 -58.79 24.81 -3.39
CA GLY A 73 -58.60 23.70 -4.33
C GLY A 73 -57.23 23.73 -5.00
N GLU A 74 -56.77 24.89 -5.46
CA GLU A 74 -55.43 25.06 -6.02
C GLU A 74 -54.32 24.87 -4.96
N LYS A 75 -54.50 25.39 -3.73
CA LYS A 75 -53.55 25.13 -2.63
C LYS A 75 -53.45 23.64 -2.30
N ILE A 76 -54.56 22.91 -2.26
CA ILE A 76 -54.58 21.47 -2.01
C ILE A 76 -53.82 20.72 -3.11
N LYS A 77 -54.00 21.09 -4.39
CA LYS A 77 -53.22 20.50 -5.49
C LYS A 77 -51.73 20.77 -5.32
N ALA A 78 -51.34 22.01 -5.01
CA ALA A 78 -49.94 22.38 -4.76
C ALA A 78 -49.34 21.60 -3.57
N GLN A 79 -50.08 21.47 -2.48
CA GLN A 79 -49.66 20.68 -1.31
C GLN A 79 -49.52 19.20 -1.64
N LYS A 80 -50.45 18.60 -2.40
CA LYS A 80 -50.34 17.21 -2.87
C LYS A 80 -49.08 16.99 -3.71
N LEU A 81 -48.77 17.90 -4.62
CA LEU A 81 -47.53 17.84 -5.41
C LEU A 81 -46.28 17.92 -4.52
N LYS A 82 -46.29 18.82 -3.53
CA LYS A 82 -45.18 18.95 -2.57
C LYS A 82 -45.01 17.70 -1.69
N ILE A 83 -46.10 17.09 -1.25
CA ILE A 83 -46.07 15.81 -0.52
C ILE A 83 -45.48 14.70 -1.40
N ALA A 84 -45.90 14.61 -2.67
CA ALA A 84 -45.36 13.62 -3.60
C ALA A 84 -43.85 13.83 -3.88
N GLN A 85 -43.39 15.08 -3.95
CA GLN A 85 -41.97 15.40 -4.04
C GLN A 85 -41.21 14.98 -2.78
N LEU A 86 -41.72 15.32 -1.59
CA LEU A 86 -41.11 14.95 -0.32
C LEU A 86 -41.05 13.43 -0.11
N ASP A 87 -42.08 12.68 -0.54
CA ASP A 87 -42.06 11.21 -0.46
C ASP A 87 -40.98 10.60 -1.36
N ASN A 88 -40.81 11.13 -2.58
CA ASN A 88 -39.72 10.71 -3.47
C ASN A 88 -38.34 11.07 -2.91
N ASP A 89 -38.17 12.28 -2.38
CA ASP A 89 -36.92 12.68 -1.73
C ASP A 89 -36.62 11.83 -0.50
N SER A 90 -37.63 11.51 0.32
CA SER A 90 -37.47 10.64 1.47
C SER A 90 -37.01 9.24 1.06
N LYS A 91 -37.60 8.67 -0.01
CA LYS A 91 -37.15 7.37 -0.55
C LYS A 91 -35.70 7.43 -1.05
N ARG A 92 -35.34 8.46 -1.83
CA ARG A 92 -33.97 8.65 -2.30
C ARG A 92 -32.97 8.78 -1.15
N VAL A 93 -33.30 9.58 -0.13
CA VAL A 93 -32.45 9.76 1.05
C VAL A 93 -32.34 8.45 1.84
N GLN A 94 -33.41 7.67 1.96
CA GLN A 94 -33.38 6.36 2.58
C GLN A 94 -32.45 5.40 1.82
N ASP A 95 -32.56 5.34 0.50
CA ASP A 95 -31.69 4.51 -0.35
C ASP A 95 -30.21 4.94 -0.23
N GLU A 96 -29.93 6.26 -0.18
CA GLU A 96 -28.59 6.79 0.05
C GLU A 96 -28.06 6.41 1.44
N LEU A 97 -28.89 6.49 2.48
CA LEU A 97 -28.54 6.11 3.84
C LEU A 97 -28.20 4.61 3.93
N ASP A 98 -29.02 3.76 3.32
CA ASP A 98 -28.78 2.31 3.27
C ASP A 98 -27.50 1.98 2.50
N ALA A 99 -27.24 2.67 1.39
CA ALA A 99 -25.98 2.53 0.65
C ALA A 99 -24.76 2.99 1.47
N LYS A 100 -24.87 4.09 2.22
CA LYS A 100 -23.80 4.58 3.10
C LYS A 100 -23.58 3.66 4.30
N ASN A 101 -24.62 3.09 4.88
CA ASN A 101 -24.54 2.11 5.96
C ASN A 101 -23.86 0.83 5.49
N LYS A 102 -24.17 0.33 4.28
CA LYS A 102 -23.44 -0.79 3.67
C LYS A 102 -21.95 -0.47 3.50
N LYS A 103 -21.62 0.71 2.96
CA LYS A 103 -20.22 1.15 2.83
C LYS A 103 -19.51 1.27 4.18
N LEU A 104 -20.18 1.77 5.22
CA LEU A 104 -19.62 1.83 6.58
C LEU A 104 -19.38 0.43 7.14
N ALA A 105 -20.30 -0.51 6.93
CA ALA A 105 -20.10 -1.90 7.33
C ALA A 105 -18.90 -2.53 6.61
N GLU A 106 -18.78 -2.32 5.29
CA GLU A 106 -17.62 -2.76 4.51
C GLU A 106 -16.31 -2.14 5.01
N LEU A 107 -16.30 -0.83 5.27
CA LEU A 107 -15.14 -0.12 5.81
C LEU A 107 -14.76 -0.64 7.20
N ASN A 108 -15.73 -0.92 8.06
CA ASN A 108 -15.50 -1.48 9.39
C ASN A 108 -14.93 -2.90 9.31
N VAL A 109 -15.39 -3.72 8.37
CA VAL A 109 -14.80 -5.05 8.10
C VAL A 109 -13.37 -4.91 7.59
N LEU A 110 -13.10 -3.94 6.71
CA LEU A 110 -11.72 -3.66 6.27
C LEU A 110 -10.84 -3.21 7.44
N LEU A 111 -11.33 -2.29 8.28
CA LEU A 111 -10.61 -1.81 9.47
C LEU A 111 -10.33 -2.94 10.46
N GLY A 112 -11.26 -3.88 10.64
CA GLY A 112 -11.07 -5.07 11.47
C GLY A 112 -10.06 -6.08 10.90
N LYS A 113 -9.75 -6.01 9.59
CA LYS A 113 -8.70 -6.81 8.95
C LYS A 113 -7.33 -6.14 9.01
N LEU A 114 -7.23 -4.86 9.39
CA LEU A 114 -5.92 -4.27 9.68
C LEU A 114 -5.38 -4.84 11.00
N PRO A 115 -4.08 -5.21 11.05
CA PRO A 115 -3.44 -5.65 12.29
C PRO A 115 -3.52 -4.53 13.35
N VAL A 116 -3.75 -4.94 14.61
CA VAL A 116 -3.94 -4.06 15.76
C VAL A 116 -2.72 -3.14 15.91
N GLY A 117 -2.89 -1.85 15.60
CA GLY A 117 -1.82 -0.84 15.67
C GLY A 117 -1.82 0.20 14.56
N VAL A 118 -2.50 -0.06 13.43
CA VAL A 118 -2.47 0.83 12.26
C VAL A 118 -3.81 1.58 12.14
N LYS A 119 -3.83 2.86 12.51
CA LYS A 119 -4.96 3.76 12.26
C LYS A 119 -4.85 4.29 10.83
N PRO A 120 -5.94 4.46 10.07
CA PRO A 120 -5.88 5.05 8.72
C PRO A 120 -5.26 6.45 8.67
N GLU A 121 -5.29 7.19 9.80
CA GLU A 121 -4.63 8.49 9.95
C GLU A 121 -3.10 8.39 10.11
N THR A 122 -2.58 7.30 10.69
CA THR A 122 -1.14 7.08 10.90
C THR A 122 -0.50 6.28 9.77
N LEU A 123 -1.30 5.65 8.90
CA LEU A 123 -0.81 4.82 7.79
C LEU A 123 0.14 5.59 6.86
N VAL A 124 -0.10 6.87 6.63
CA VAL A 124 0.79 7.71 5.80
C VAL A 124 2.12 7.99 6.52
N GLU A 125 2.07 8.20 7.83
CA GLU A 125 3.23 8.46 8.66
C GLU A 125 4.07 7.17 8.85
N ASP A 126 3.41 6.04 9.06
CA ASP A 126 4.02 4.70 9.13
C ASP A 126 4.62 4.28 7.78
N ILE A 127 3.96 4.57 6.65
CA ILE A 127 4.51 4.33 5.31
C ILE A 127 5.76 5.19 5.07
N ASN A 128 5.76 6.46 5.49
CA ASN A 128 6.93 7.32 5.34
C ASN A 128 8.08 6.89 6.26
N ASN A 129 7.78 6.49 7.49
CA ASN A 129 8.77 5.94 8.42
C ASN A 129 9.34 4.61 7.93
N MET A 130 8.49 3.73 7.38
CA MET A 130 8.94 2.48 6.74
C MET A 130 9.78 2.73 5.50
N LYS A 131 9.41 3.68 4.63
CA LYS A 131 10.24 4.05 3.47
C LYS A 131 11.61 4.57 3.90
N LYS A 132 11.65 5.38 4.96
CA LYS A 132 12.90 5.90 5.52
C LYS A 132 13.75 4.77 6.11
N ALA A 133 13.13 3.85 6.87
CA ALA A 133 13.81 2.68 7.42
C ALA A 133 14.32 1.72 6.33
N ILE A 134 13.57 1.54 5.23
CA ILE A 134 14.01 0.74 4.09
C ILE A 134 15.20 1.42 3.39
N ALA A 135 15.14 2.73 3.14
CA ALA A 135 16.25 3.46 2.54
C ALA A 135 17.52 3.44 3.42
N GLU A 136 17.35 3.56 4.74
CA GLU A 136 18.45 3.44 5.72
C GLU A 136 19.01 2.01 5.74
N ALA A 137 18.16 0.98 5.72
CA ALA A 137 18.59 -0.42 5.68
C ALA A 137 19.28 -0.80 4.35
N GLU A 138 18.82 -0.27 3.21
CA GLU A 138 19.47 -0.44 1.90
C GLU A 138 20.84 0.23 1.87
N ALA A 139 20.96 1.44 2.42
CA ALA A 139 22.24 2.13 2.56
C ALA A 139 23.22 1.37 3.46
N GLU A 140 22.73 0.83 4.60
CA GLU A 140 23.54 0.03 5.52
C GLU A 140 23.96 -1.32 4.88
N ALA A 141 23.06 -1.95 4.12
CA ALA A 141 23.37 -3.18 3.38
C ALA A 141 24.42 -2.95 2.29
N GLU A 142 24.36 -1.83 1.57
CA GLU A 142 25.39 -1.47 0.58
C GLU A 142 26.74 -1.13 1.23
N MET A 143 26.75 -0.47 2.40
CA MET A 143 27.99 -0.26 3.15
C MET A 143 28.59 -1.60 3.64
N LYS A 144 27.76 -2.48 4.22
CA LYS A 144 28.20 -3.81 4.67
C LYS A 144 28.71 -4.67 3.51
N LYS A 145 28.09 -4.62 2.33
CA LYS A 145 28.61 -5.30 1.13
C LYS A 145 29.99 -4.78 0.73
N LYS A 146 30.22 -3.47 0.80
CA LYS A 146 31.54 -2.88 0.51
C LYS A 146 32.59 -3.31 1.54
N GLU A 147 32.23 -3.40 2.82
CA GLU A 147 33.12 -3.90 3.87
C GLU A 147 33.44 -5.39 3.67
N VAL A 148 32.43 -6.22 3.37
CA VAL A 148 32.63 -7.65 3.08
C VAL A 148 33.53 -7.83 1.86
N ALA A 149 33.31 -7.08 0.76
CA ALA A 149 34.16 -7.14 -0.42
C ALA A 149 35.62 -6.71 -0.12
N ALA A 150 35.80 -5.70 0.74
CA ALA A 150 37.13 -5.26 1.17
C ALA A 150 37.83 -6.31 2.04
N GLU A 151 37.09 -6.99 2.92
CA GLU A 151 37.64 -8.03 3.78
C GLU A 151 37.93 -9.33 3.00
N GLU A 152 37.07 -9.71 2.05
CA GLU A 152 37.34 -10.81 1.12
C GLU A 152 38.60 -10.57 0.30
N ALA A 153 38.85 -9.33 -0.15
CA ALA A 153 40.09 -8.98 -0.84
C ALA A 153 41.32 -9.16 0.07
N LYS A 154 41.25 -8.76 1.35
CA LYS A 154 42.33 -9.00 2.32
C LYS A 154 42.55 -10.48 2.59
N VAL A 155 41.48 -11.27 2.72
CA VAL A 155 41.58 -12.72 2.91
C VAL A 155 42.25 -13.38 1.70
N ALA A 156 41.89 -12.97 0.48
CA ALA A 156 42.53 -13.46 -0.73
C ALA A 156 44.02 -13.11 -0.79
N ASP A 157 44.40 -11.90 -0.39
CA ASP A 157 45.81 -11.48 -0.34
C ASP A 157 46.60 -12.22 0.75
N LEU A 158 45.99 -12.44 1.91
CA LEU A 158 46.57 -13.24 3.00
C LEU A 158 46.75 -14.71 2.59
N GLN A 159 45.79 -15.29 1.87
CA GLN A 159 45.92 -16.65 1.31
C GLN A 159 47.07 -16.75 0.33
N ARG A 160 47.23 -15.79 -0.60
CA ARG A 160 48.37 -15.74 -1.51
C ARG A 160 49.70 -15.62 -0.77
N ALA A 161 49.76 -14.76 0.25
CA ALA A 161 50.96 -14.61 1.07
C ALA A 161 51.32 -15.90 1.82
N LEU A 162 50.31 -16.63 2.31
CA LEU A 162 50.51 -17.92 2.98
C LEU A 162 51.03 -18.98 2.00
N ASP A 163 50.47 -19.08 0.80
CA ASP A 163 50.92 -20.01 -0.23
C ASP A 163 52.39 -19.76 -0.63
N ASP A 164 52.78 -18.49 -0.76
CA ASP A 164 54.17 -18.10 -1.04
C ASP A 164 55.13 -18.49 0.10
N VAL A 165 54.69 -18.38 1.35
CA VAL A 165 55.48 -18.82 2.51
C VAL A 165 55.63 -20.34 2.51
N ILE A 166 54.57 -21.09 2.21
CA ILE A 166 54.61 -22.56 2.11
C ILE A 166 55.59 -22.99 1.03
N ARG A 167 55.54 -22.38 -0.17
CA ARG A 167 56.50 -22.65 -1.25
C ARG A 167 57.95 -22.40 -0.82
N LYS A 168 58.23 -21.27 -0.16
CA LYS A 168 59.56 -20.95 0.36
C LYS A 168 60.04 -21.93 1.44
N ILE A 169 59.15 -22.54 2.21
CA ILE A 169 59.50 -23.57 3.19
C ILE A 169 59.81 -24.88 2.47
N GLU A 170 59.01 -25.29 1.50
CA GLU A 170 59.27 -26.50 0.70
C GLU A 170 60.59 -26.44 -0.08
N ASP A 171 60.87 -25.29 -0.71
CA ASP A 171 62.11 -25.10 -1.47
C ASP A 171 63.34 -25.15 -0.56
N ARG A 172 63.25 -24.56 0.65
CA ARG A 172 64.31 -24.66 1.65
C ARG A 172 64.49 -26.10 2.13
N LYS A 173 63.41 -26.83 2.39
CA LYS A 173 63.48 -28.23 2.82
C LYS A 173 64.18 -29.11 1.78
N LYS A 174 63.81 -28.97 0.50
CA LYS A 174 64.47 -29.68 -0.62
C LYS A 174 65.97 -29.33 -0.74
N SER A 175 66.34 -28.08 -0.49
CA SER A 175 67.75 -27.67 -0.48
C SER A 175 68.53 -28.23 0.71
N PHE A 176 67.92 -28.31 1.90
CA PHE A 176 68.52 -28.92 3.08
C PHE A 176 68.72 -30.44 2.94
N ASP A 177 67.71 -31.15 2.41
CA ASP A 177 67.79 -32.61 2.24
C ASP A 177 68.91 -33.03 1.27
N ARG A 178 69.25 -32.20 0.27
CA ARG A 178 70.39 -32.45 -0.64
C ARG A 178 71.76 -32.18 0.00
N ASN A 179 71.83 -31.39 1.07
CA ASN A 179 73.08 -30.99 1.72
C ASN A 179 73.53 -31.95 2.84
N SER A 180 72.73 -32.96 3.19
CA SER A 180 73.01 -33.88 4.30
C SER A 180 73.58 -35.25 3.87
N LEU A 181 74.17 -35.36 2.68
CA LEU A 181 74.78 -36.63 2.21
C LEU A 181 76.02 -36.97 3.05
N ASN A 182 75.84 -37.73 4.13
CA ASN A 182 76.92 -38.34 4.90
C ASN A 182 77.12 -39.79 4.44
N ALA A 183 77.86 -39.97 3.34
CA ALA A 183 78.23 -41.27 2.83
C ALA A 183 79.58 -41.73 3.39
N GLN A 184 79.78 -43.04 3.56
CA GLN A 184 81.05 -43.62 4.01
C GLN A 184 81.45 -44.81 3.13
N ILE A 185 82.75 -45.06 3.02
CA ILE A 185 83.28 -46.20 2.29
C ILE A 185 83.16 -47.46 3.17
N VAL A 186 82.46 -48.47 2.68
CA VAL A 186 82.22 -49.74 3.41
C VAL A 186 83.35 -50.73 3.16
N ALA A 187 83.79 -50.82 1.90
CA ALA A 187 84.81 -51.74 1.48
C ALA A 187 85.65 -51.13 0.37
N VAL A 188 86.94 -51.44 0.38
CA VAL A 188 87.92 -51.02 -0.62
C VAL A 188 88.59 -52.27 -1.15
N ASN A 189 88.68 -52.38 -2.47
CA ASN A 189 89.57 -53.34 -3.12
C ASN A 189 90.66 -52.55 -3.85
N SER A 190 91.80 -52.39 -3.19
CA SER A 190 92.93 -51.61 -3.71
C SER A 190 93.60 -52.27 -4.92
N ASP A 191 93.55 -53.60 -5.03
CA ASP A 191 94.18 -54.35 -6.13
C ASP A 191 93.45 -54.12 -7.47
N TRP A 192 92.14 -53.91 -7.41
CA TRP A 192 91.28 -53.69 -8.58
C TRP A 192 90.85 -52.22 -8.74
N GLY A 193 91.15 -51.37 -7.77
CA GLY A 193 90.91 -49.93 -7.83
C GLY A 193 89.45 -49.50 -7.63
N PHE A 194 88.58 -50.35 -7.05
CA PHE A 194 87.18 -49.98 -6.81
C PHE A 194 86.84 -49.92 -5.33
N VAL A 195 85.86 -49.09 -5.00
CA VAL A 195 85.32 -48.93 -3.65
C VAL A 195 83.81 -49.09 -3.66
N VAL A 196 83.28 -49.56 -2.54
CA VAL A 196 81.84 -49.63 -2.29
C VAL A 196 81.49 -48.58 -1.24
N VAL A 197 80.62 -47.65 -1.63
CA VAL A 197 80.14 -46.56 -0.78
C VAL A 197 78.73 -46.88 -0.30
N ASN A 198 78.46 -46.62 0.99
CA ASN A 198 77.12 -46.74 1.58
C ASN A 198 76.25 -45.54 1.23
N ALA A 199 76.07 -45.32 -0.06
CA ALA A 199 75.16 -44.31 -0.57
C ALA A 199 74.66 -44.75 -1.92
N GLY A 200 73.42 -44.41 -2.25
CA GLY A 200 72.77 -44.90 -3.46
C GLY A 200 71.66 -43.98 -3.96
N GLN A 201 70.73 -44.53 -4.73
CA GLN A 201 69.66 -43.76 -5.40
C GLN A 201 68.78 -43.01 -4.40
N SER A 202 68.56 -43.58 -3.22
CA SER A 202 67.78 -43.00 -2.11
C SER A 202 68.32 -41.64 -1.65
N LEU A 203 69.62 -41.39 -1.88
CA LEU A 203 70.30 -40.16 -1.52
C LEU A 203 70.58 -39.26 -2.74
N GLY A 204 69.91 -39.53 -3.87
CA GLY A 204 70.01 -38.73 -5.09
C GLY A 204 71.33 -38.90 -5.86
N ILE A 205 72.09 -39.96 -5.60
CA ILE A 205 73.31 -40.28 -6.33
C ILE A 205 72.95 -40.91 -7.68
N THR A 206 73.42 -40.28 -8.76
CA THR A 206 73.28 -40.78 -10.13
C THR A 206 74.65 -41.11 -10.71
N GLU A 207 74.72 -41.91 -11.77
CA GLU A 207 75.98 -42.28 -12.45
C GLU A 207 76.77 -41.06 -12.96
N ALA A 208 76.09 -39.94 -13.22
CA ALA A 208 76.72 -38.68 -13.64
C ALA A 208 77.38 -37.90 -12.47
N THR A 209 77.16 -38.35 -11.23
CA THR A 209 77.63 -37.64 -10.03
C THR A 209 79.08 -38.00 -9.72
N LYS A 210 79.91 -37.00 -9.45
CA LYS A 210 81.29 -37.18 -9.00
C LYS A 210 81.37 -37.09 -7.48
N LEU A 211 82.08 -38.05 -6.88
CA LEU A 211 82.21 -38.18 -5.44
C LEU A 211 83.63 -37.84 -5.01
N LEU A 212 83.75 -37.26 -3.82
CA LEU A 212 85.00 -36.79 -3.26
C LEU A 212 85.19 -37.43 -1.89
N VAL A 213 86.35 -38.03 -1.68
CA VAL A 213 86.69 -38.76 -0.45
C VAL A 213 87.48 -37.85 0.47
N THR A 214 87.03 -37.73 1.70
CA THR A 214 87.67 -36.93 2.74
C THR A 214 87.96 -37.76 3.98
N ARG A 215 89.11 -37.52 4.60
CA ARG A 215 89.47 -38.02 5.92
C ARG A 215 89.76 -36.82 6.80
N GLY A 216 88.88 -36.60 7.79
CA GLY A 216 88.87 -35.36 8.57
C GLY A 216 88.56 -34.15 7.67
N THR A 217 89.51 -33.25 7.53
CA THR A 217 89.39 -32.02 6.72
C THR A 217 90.18 -32.07 5.42
N GLN A 218 90.86 -33.17 5.11
CA GLN A 218 91.68 -33.32 3.91
C GLN A 218 91.00 -34.21 2.88
N THR A 219 91.11 -33.80 1.61
CA THR A 219 90.62 -34.55 0.46
C THR A 219 91.68 -35.57 0.03
N ILE A 220 91.33 -36.85 0.10
CA ILE A 220 92.23 -37.95 -0.23
C ILE A 220 92.20 -38.24 -1.73
N GLY A 221 91.05 -38.11 -2.37
CA GLY A 221 90.90 -38.35 -3.81
C GLY A 221 89.47 -38.28 -4.31
N LYS A 222 89.30 -38.47 -5.62
CA LYS A 222 88.00 -38.48 -6.29
C LYS A 222 87.61 -39.89 -6.72
N LEU A 223 86.30 -40.12 -6.75
CA LEU A 223 85.71 -41.37 -7.20
C LEU A 223 84.78 -41.10 -8.38
N SER A 224 84.86 -41.96 -9.39
CA SER A 224 83.92 -41.98 -10.51
C SER A 224 82.95 -43.13 -10.32
N ILE A 225 81.65 -42.84 -10.31
CA ILE A 225 80.63 -43.86 -10.13
C ILE A 225 80.59 -44.76 -11.37
N VAL A 226 80.54 -46.07 -11.15
CA VAL A 226 80.39 -47.07 -12.22
C VAL A 226 78.95 -47.58 -12.26
N SER A 227 78.37 -47.84 -11.10
CA SER A 227 76.97 -48.28 -10.99
C SER A 227 76.43 -48.02 -9.60
N VAL A 228 75.13 -47.74 -9.52
CA VAL A 228 74.39 -47.55 -8.28
C VAL A 228 73.40 -48.71 -8.13
N GLN A 229 73.57 -49.53 -7.08
CA GLN A 229 72.70 -50.66 -6.76
C GLN A 229 71.99 -50.41 -5.42
N GLY A 230 70.75 -49.95 -5.49
CA GLY A 230 69.93 -49.63 -4.30
C GLY A 230 70.60 -48.55 -3.45
N ASP A 231 70.96 -48.92 -2.21
CA ASP A 231 71.64 -48.06 -1.23
C ASP A 231 73.18 -48.15 -1.27
N ARG A 232 73.75 -48.93 -2.21
CA ARG A 232 75.21 -49.07 -2.38
C ARG A 232 75.64 -48.59 -3.75
N THR A 233 76.76 -47.87 -3.79
CA THR A 233 77.37 -47.41 -5.04
C THR A 233 78.74 -48.04 -5.20
N VAL A 234 78.99 -48.59 -6.39
CA VAL A 234 80.32 -49.03 -6.79
C VAL A 234 80.98 -47.91 -7.58
N ALA A 235 82.11 -47.45 -7.10
CA ALA A 235 82.86 -46.36 -7.73
C ALA A 235 84.33 -46.77 -7.95
N ASN A 236 84.89 -46.30 -9.06
CA ASN A 236 86.28 -46.48 -9.40
C ASN A 236 87.13 -45.36 -8.78
N ILE A 237 88.31 -45.71 -8.28
CA ILE A 237 89.28 -44.77 -7.72
C ILE A 237 90.00 -44.08 -8.87
N LEU A 238 89.99 -42.75 -8.89
CA LEU A 238 90.79 -41.96 -9.82
C LEU A 238 92.19 -41.78 -9.22
N SER A 239 93.09 -42.72 -9.52
CA SER A 239 94.46 -42.80 -8.96
C SER A 239 95.29 -41.53 -9.18
N ASP A 240 95.01 -40.81 -10.25
CA ASP A 240 95.57 -39.52 -10.66
C ASP A 240 95.14 -38.34 -9.76
N THR A 241 94.12 -38.54 -8.91
CA THR A 241 93.64 -37.54 -7.95
C THR A 241 93.97 -37.87 -6.50
N LEU A 242 94.71 -38.96 -6.25
CA LEU A 242 95.08 -39.39 -4.91
C LEU A 242 96.15 -38.48 -4.30
N ALA A 243 96.00 -38.14 -3.02
CA ALA A 243 97.02 -37.45 -2.24
C ALA A 243 98.30 -38.31 -2.13
N LYS A 244 99.48 -37.66 -2.21
CA LYS A 244 100.78 -38.35 -2.28
C LYS A 244 101.01 -39.26 -1.06
N GLY A 245 101.11 -40.56 -1.31
CA GLY A 245 101.39 -41.57 -0.28
C GLY A 245 100.19 -42.03 0.53
N GLU A 246 98.98 -41.56 0.20
CA GLU A 246 97.75 -41.99 0.86
C GLU A 246 96.96 -43.01 0.04
N GLN A 247 96.30 -43.92 0.75
CA GLN A 247 95.34 -44.87 0.18
C GLN A 247 93.97 -44.68 0.82
N ILE A 248 92.94 -44.83 -0.01
CA ILE A 248 91.56 -44.82 0.44
C ILE A 248 91.32 -46.03 1.32
N SER A 249 90.67 -45.83 2.47
CA SER A 249 90.41 -46.88 3.45
C SER A 249 88.91 -46.97 3.77
N PRO A 250 88.42 -48.16 4.16
CA PRO A 250 87.08 -48.27 4.74
C PRO A 250 86.91 -47.31 5.92
N GLY A 251 85.77 -46.61 5.97
CA GLY A 251 85.46 -45.60 6.97
C GLY A 251 85.70 -44.15 6.54
N ASP A 252 86.41 -43.91 5.42
CA ASP A 252 86.55 -42.56 4.88
C ASP A 252 85.18 -41.98 4.46
N ARG A 253 85.02 -40.67 4.64
CA ARG A 253 83.78 -39.97 4.33
C ARG A 253 83.74 -39.61 2.84
N VAL A 254 82.56 -39.71 2.26
CA VAL A 254 82.31 -39.38 0.86
C VAL A 254 81.27 -38.27 0.78
N ILE A 255 81.58 -37.24 -0.01
CA ILE A 255 80.73 -36.08 -0.24
C ILE A 255 80.57 -35.82 -1.75
N LEU A 256 79.55 -35.07 -2.13
CA LEU A 256 79.33 -34.67 -3.52
C LEU A 256 80.34 -33.58 -3.93
N GLU A 257 80.95 -33.70 -5.12
CA GLU A 257 81.87 -32.67 -5.64
C GLU A 257 81.16 -31.32 -5.85
N ASN A 258 79.87 -31.32 -6.22
CA ASN A 258 79.07 -30.12 -6.44
C ASN A 258 78.85 -29.24 -5.19
N LEU A 259 79.30 -29.67 -4.02
CA LEU A 259 79.26 -28.88 -2.78
C LEU A 259 80.52 -28.01 -2.56
N TYR A 260 81.54 -28.10 -3.44
CA TYR A 260 82.80 -27.37 -3.33
C TYR A 260 82.98 -26.23 -4.35
N GLN A 261 81.88 -25.70 -4.91
CA GLN A 261 81.84 -24.46 -5.70
C GLN A 261 81.17 -23.34 -4.93
#